data_AF-A0A1M2URS2-F1
#
_entry.id   AF-A0A1M2URS2-F1
#
_cell.length_a   1.000
_cell.length_b   1.000
_cell.length_c   1.000
_cell.angle_alpha   90.00
_cell.angle_beta   90.00
_cell.angle_gamma   90.00
#
_symmetry.space_group_name_H-M   'P 1'
#
loop_
_entity.id
_entity.type
_entity.pdbx_description
1 polymer ?
#
loop_
_entity_poly.entity_id
_entity_poly.type
_entity_poly.pdbx_seq_one_letter_code
_entity_poly.pdbx_strand_id
1 'polypeptide(L)'
;MKVFHITEYTSSGPVADRALYTLLETVTSFSLCECRGREHVMFSGIHPVLVLDHFDQALNPLAIMNQVRASEINIEWLMIVDNSPQLDFLEQQGLRPLCHLVLGADSKQRQSIYPAQTRIITTVSGGVSFLKQHQLAA
;
A
#
# COMPACT_ATOMS: atom_id res chain seq x y z
N MET A 1 -6.44 5.34 11.79
CA MET A 1 -5.61 4.92 10.64
C MET A 1 -6.49 4.59 9.44
N LYS A 2 -6.25 5.25 8.31
CA LYS A 2 -6.80 4.95 6.97
C LYS A 2 -5.89 3.92 6.30
N VAL A 3 -6.46 2.89 5.69
CA VAL A 3 -5.67 1.85 4.99
C VAL A 3 -5.84 1.98 3.49
N PHE A 4 -4.74 1.95 2.76
CA PHE A 4 -4.68 1.95 1.31
C PHE A 4 -3.95 0.69 0.87
N HIS A 5 -4.56 -0.09 -0.01
CA HIS A 5 -3.87 -1.20 -0.66
C HIS A 5 -3.33 -0.72 -2.00
N ILE A 6 -2.15 -1.18 -2.38
CA ILE A 6 -1.51 -0.84 -3.64
C ILE A 6 -0.95 -2.14 -4.23
N THR A 7 -1.48 -2.59 -5.36
CA THR A 7 -0.81 -3.64 -6.13
C THR A 7 0.00 -2.97 -7.23
N GLU A 8 1.31 -3.15 -7.19
CA GLU A 8 2.20 -2.67 -8.24
C GLU A 8 2.69 -3.85 -9.09
N TYR A 9 2.15 -3.94 -10.30
CA TYR A 9 2.69 -4.82 -11.31
C TYR A 9 3.97 -4.20 -11.85
N THR A 10 5.09 -4.70 -11.36
CA THR A 10 6.40 -4.36 -11.93
C THR A 10 6.49 -5.01 -13.31
N SER A 11 6.47 -4.17 -14.35
CA SER A 11 7.11 -4.56 -15.61
C SER A 11 8.61 -4.64 -15.32
N SER A 12 9.31 -5.55 -15.99
CA SER A 12 10.70 -5.96 -15.74
C SER A 12 11.77 -4.87 -15.98
N GLY A 13 11.52 -3.63 -15.54
CA GLY A 13 12.41 -2.48 -15.61
C GLY A 13 13.18 -2.23 -14.31
N PRO A 14 14.08 -1.24 -14.31
CA PRO A 14 14.83 -0.84 -13.12
C PRO A 14 13.92 -0.40 -11.97
N VAL A 15 14.35 -0.63 -10.73
CA VAL A 15 13.64 -0.21 -9.50
C VAL A 15 13.32 1.30 -9.50
N ALA A 16 14.11 2.11 -10.22
CA ALA A 16 13.95 3.56 -10.31
C ALA A 16 12.68 4.02 -11.05
N ASP A 17 12.05 3.16 -11.86
CA ASP A 17 10.88 3.52 -12.69
C ASP A 17 9.55 3.05 -12.08
N ARG A 18 9.53 2.77 -10.77
CA ARG A 18 8.32 2.31 -10.07
C ARG A 18 7.28 3.42 -10.00
N ALA A 19 6.07 3.08 -10.45
CA ALA A 19 4.88 3.93 -10.39
C ALA A 19 4.51 4.31 -8.94
N LEU A 20 4.88 3.47 -7.97
CA LEU A 20 4.75 3.77 -6.54
C LEU A 20 5.48 5.07 -6.17
N TYR A 21 6.69 5.31 -6.68
CA TYR A 21 7.45 6.49 -6.29
C TYR A 21 6.79 7.78 -6.78
N THR A 22 6.26 7.79 -8.00
CA THR A 22 5.45 8.91 -8.51
C THR A 22 4.20 9.18 -7.66
N LEU A 23 3.59 8.13 -7.10
CA LEU A 23 2.48 8.29 -6.17
C LEU A 23 2.96 8.92 -4.85
N LEU A 24 4.06 8.41 -4.29
CA LEU A 24 4.62 8.85 -3.00
C LEU A 24 5.19 10.27 -3.04
N GLU A 25 5.63 10.79 -4.19
CA GLU A 25 6.01 12.20 -4.37
C GLU A 25 4.88 13.18 -3.99
N THR A 26 3.63 12.72 -4.01
CA THR A 26 2.47 13.54 -3.62
C THR A 26 2.18 13.49 -2.11
N VAL A 27 2.90 12.66 -1.37
CA VAL A 27 2.81 12.52 0.07
C VAL A 27 3.92 13.36 0.70
N THR A 28 3.54 14.34 1.52
CA THR A 28 4.47 15.30 2.14
C THR A 28 5.52 14.65 3.05
N SER A 29 5.18 13.55 3.73
CA SER A 29 6.07 12.87 4.66
C SER A 29 5.66 11.41 4.86
N PHE A 30 6.58 10.47 4.67
CA PHE A 30 6.32 9.03 4.83
C PHE A 30 7.54 8.25 5.33
N SER A 31 7.28 7.13 6.02
CA SER A 31 8.25 6.06 6.29
C SER A 31 8.05 4.95 5.25
N LEU A 32 9.10 4.55 4.54
CA LEU A 32 9.08 3.39 3.64
C LEU A 32 9.83 2.21 4.25
N CYS A 33 9.14 1.10 4.44
CA CYS A 33 9.68 -0.13 5.01
C CYS A 33 9.64 -1.26 3.99
N GLU A 34 10.81 -1.80 3.65
CA GLU A 34 10.94 -3.01 2.83
C GLU A 34 10.57 -4.25 3.66
N CYS A 35 9.53 -4.98 3.25
CA CYS A 35 9.05 -6.17 3.92
C CYS A 35 9.63 -7.47 3.35
N ARG A 36 10.23 -7.46 2.16
CA ARG A 36 10.76 -8.68 1.53
C ARG A 36 11.73 -9.43 2.45
N GLY A 37 11.39 -10.68 2.76
CA GLY A 37 12.22 -11.54 3.60
C GLY A 37 12.28 -11.09 5.07
N ARG A 38 11.33 -10.28 5.55
CA ARG A 38 11.30 -9.75 6.93
C ARG A 38 10.19 -10.39 7.77
N GLU A 39 10.48 -10.57 9.05
CA GLU A 39 9.49 -10.89 10.10
C GLU A 39 9.03 -9.65 10.86
N HIS A 40 9.87 -8.60 10.86
CA HIS A 40 9.64 -7.32 11.52
C HIS A 40 10.19 -6.19 10.65
N VAL A 41 9.60 -5.00 10.77
CA VAL A 41 10.04 -3.79 10.06
C VAL A 41 10.49 -2.74 11.06
N MET A 42 11.44 -1.89 10.67
CA MET A 42 11.86 -0.75 11.50
C MET A 42 11.25 0.51 10.93
N PHE A 43 10.46 1.22 11.73
CA PHE A 43 9.93 2.53 11.41
C PHE A 43 9.98 3.44 12.64
N SER A 44 10.29 4.71 12.44
CA SER A 44 10.34 5.72 13.49
C SER A 44 9.07 6.58 13.49
N GLY A 45 8.68 7.06 14.66
CA GLY A 45 7.41 7.75 14.90
C GLY A 45 7.26 9.17 14.35
N ILE A 46 8.02 9.53 13.32
CA ILE A 46 8.08 10.91 12.84
C ILE A 46 7.06 11.15 11.70
N HIS A 47 6.66 10.09 10.98
CA HIS A 47 5.89 10.23 9.75
C HIS A 47 4.44 9.71 9.90
N PRO A 48 3.42 10.49 9.50
CA PRO A 48 2.01 10.11 9.61
C PRO A 48 1.60 9.05 8.57
N VAL A 49 2.42 8.85 7.53
CA VAL A 49 2.22 7.82 6.51
C VAL A 49 3.28 6.73 6.65
N LEU A 50 2.84 5.49 6.79
CA LEU A 50 3.69 4.30 6.77
C LEU A 50 3.40 3.51 5.49
N VAL A 51 4.46 3.20 4.75
CA VAL A 51 4.41 2.40 3.53
C VAL A 51 5.13 1.08 3.80
N LEU A 52 4.40 -0.03 3.71
CA LEU A 52 4.92 -1.39 3.79
C LEU A 52 5.09 -1.92 2.36
N ASP A 53 6.32 -1.91 1.86
CA ASP A 53 6.65 -2.29 0.49
C ASP A 53 6.97 -3.77 0.37
N HIS A 54 6.54 -4.42 -0.72
CA HIS A 54 6.61 -5.87 -0.92
C HIS A 54 6.04 -6.67 0.26
N PHE A 55 4.90 -6.24 0.79
CA PHE A 55 4.28 -6.86 1.97
C PHE A 55 3.91 -8.33 1.74
N ASP A 56 3.52 -8.68 0.52
CA ASP A 56 3.26 -10.06 0.06
C ASP A 56 4.49 -10.97 0.10
N GLN A 57 5.69 -10.40 0.25
CA GLN A 57 6.98 -11.12 0.31
C GLN A 57 7.58 -11.11 1.71
N ALA A 58 6.82 -10.69 2.73
CA ALA A 58 7.22 -10.83 4.12
C ALA A 58 7.32 -12.30 4.54
N LEU A 59 8.29 -12.62 5.40
CA LEU A 59 8.34 -13.93 6.06
C LEU A 59 7.17 -14.09 7.04
N ASN A 60 6.79 -13.00 7.71
CA ASN A 60 5.69 -13.01 8.67
C ASN A 60 4.84 -11.71 8.59
N PRO A 61 3.93 -11.61 7.60
CA PRO A 61 3.09 -10.42 7.44
C PRO A 61 2.19 -10.17 8.66
N LEU A 62 1.77 -11.21 9.38
CA LEU A 62 0.98 -11.08 10.60
C LEU A 62 1.76 -10.42 11.74
N ALA A 63 3.02 -10.81 11.94
CA ALA A 63 3.89 -10.18 12.95
C ALA A 63 4.14 -8.70 12.64
N ILE A 64 4.38 -8.35 11.38
CA ILE A 64 4.51 -6.96 10.92
C ILE A 64 3.23 -6.17 11.21
N MET A 65 2.06 -6.70 10.87
CA MET A 65 0.79 -6.02 11.14
C MET A 65 0.52 -5.85 12.64
N ASN A 66 0.83 -6.86 13.46
CA ASN A 66 0.71 -6.77 14.91
C ASN A 66 1.67 -5.72 15.48
N GLN A 67 2.89 -5.62 14.94
CA GLN A 67 3.84 -4.57 15.29
C GLN A 67 3.30 -3.18 14.95
N VAL A 68 2.70 -2.99 13.77
CA VAL A 68 2.09 -1.72 13.38
C VAL A 68 0.92 -1.35 14.29
N ARG A 69 0.06 -2.32 14.65
CA ARG A 69 -1.08 -2.11 15.55
C ARG A 69 -0.68 -1.81 16.99
N ALA A 70 0.39 -2.45 17.46
CA ALA A 70 0.91 -2.26 18.82
C ALA A 70 1.81 -1.01 18.93
N SER A 71 2.09 -0.34 17.81
CA SER A 71 2.90 0.87 17.80
C SER A 71 2.18 2.03 18.49
N GLU A 72 2.92 2.77 19.33
CA GLU A 72 2.45 4.04 19.89
C GLU A 72 2.53 5.20 18.87
N ILE A 73 3.02 4.92 17.65
CA ILE A 73 3.14 5.90 16.59
C ILE A 73 1.75 6.24 16.04
N ASN A 74 1.45 7.53 15.94
CA ASN A 74 0.23 8.00 15.30
C ASN A 74 0.32 7.85 13.77
N ILE A 75 0.03 6.65 13.28
CA ILE A 75 -0.05 6.36 11.85
C ILE A 75 -1.44 6.77 11.37
N GLU A 76 -1.50 7.86 10.63
CA GLU A 76 -2.72 8.29 9.98
C GLU A 76 -3.02 7.39 8.80
N TRP A 77 -2.03 7.11 7.95
CA TRP A 77 -2.19 6.35 6.71
C TRP A 77 -1.25 5.16 6.69
N LEU A 78 -1.82 3.97 6.46
CA LEU A 78 -1.06 2.76 6.19
C LEU A 78 -1.25 2.39 4.73
N MET A 79 -0.16 2.46 3.96
CA MET A 79 -0.09 1.96 2.58
C MET A 79 0.54 0.59 2.59
N ILE A 80 -0.19 -0.41 2.11
CA ILE A 80 0.29 -1.79 1.96
C ILE A 80 0.53 -1.99 0.47
N VAL A 81 1.77 -2.31 0.10
CA VAL A 81 2.19 -2.46 -1.30
C VAL A 81 2.63 -3.89 -1.58
N ASP A 82 2.06 -4.46 -2.64
CA ASP A 82 2.13 -5.88 -2.96
C ASP A 82 2.35 -6.04 -4.47
N ASN A 83 2.89 -7.18 -4.91
CA ASN A 83 2.95 -7.52 -6.33
C ASN A 83 1.79 -8.41 -6.78
N SER A 84 0.97 -8.87 -5.84
CA SER A 84 -0.21 -9.70 -6.08
C SER A 84 -1.48 -8.98 -5.60
N PRO A 85 -2.60 -9.06 -6.33
CA PRO A 85 -3.89 -8.59 -5.86
C PRO A 85 -4.55 -9.59 -4.88
N GLN A 86 -3.79 -10.16 -3.95
CA GLN A 86 -4.24 -10.97 -2.80
C GLN A 86 -4.89 -10.12 -1.69
N LEU A 87 -6.22 -9.94 -1.60
CA LEU A 87 -6.84 -9.24 -0.44
C LEU A 87 -7.12 -10.13 0.78
N ASP A 88 -7.09 -11.46 0.62
CA ASP A 88 -7.54 -12.42 1.64
C ASP A 88 -6.90 -12.17 3.01
N PHE A 89 -5.61 -11.84 3.05
CA PHE A 89 -4.91 -11.54 4.29
C PHE A 89 -5.49 -10.31 4.98
N LEU A 90 -5.72 -9.20 4.26
CA LEU A 90 -6.23 -7.96 4.84
C LEU A 90 -7.66 -8.16 5.39
N GLU A 91 -8.50 -8.88 4.66
CA GLU A 91 -9.86 -9.21 5.08
C GLU A 91 -9.87 -10.09 6.33
N GLN A 92 -9.02 -11.12 6.39
CA GLN A 92 -8.85 -11.97 7.57
C GLN A 92 -8.37 -11.18 8.79
N GLN A 93 -7.60 -10.11 8.56
CA GLN A 93 -7.18 -9.19 9.60
C GLN A 93 -8.24 -8.13 9.95
N GLY A 94 -9.42 -8.15 9.32
CA GLY A 94 -10.48 -7.16 9.53
C GLY A 94 -10.13 -5.77 9.00
N LEU A 95 -9.11 -5.66 8.14
CA LEU A 95 -8.72 -4.42 7.50
C LEU A 95 -9.51 -4.24 6.21
N ARG A 96 -10.21 -3.11 6.10
CA ARG A 96 -10.94 -2.72 4.89
C ARG A 96 -10.25 -1.53 4.25
N PRO A 97 -9.45 -1.72 3.18
CA PRO A 97 -8.83 -0.61 2.48
C PRO A 97 -9.89 0.39 1.99
N LEU A 98 -9.62 1.68 2.11
CA LEU A 98 -10.48 2.74 1.57
C LEU A 98 -10.52 2.72 0.03
N CYS A 99 -9.41 2.28 -0.55
CA CYS A 99 -9.29 1.99 -1.96
C CYS A 99 -8.17 0.98 -2.18
N HIS A 100 -8.21 0.35 -3.35
CA HIS A 100 -7.10 -0.39 -3.89
C HIS A 100 -6.57 0.29 -5.14
N LEU A 101 -5.32 0.73 -5.12
CA LEU A 101 -4.63 1.26 -6.29
C LEU A 101 -3.92 0.14 -7.02
N VAL A 102 -4.14 0.03 -8.32
CA VAL A 102 -3.45 -0.93 -9.17
C VAL A 102 -2.55 -0.15 -10.12
N LEU A 103 -1.25 -0.34 -9.99
CA LEU A 103 -0.22 0.37 -10.75
C LEU A 103 0.48 -0.61 -11.71
N GLY A 104 0.88 -0.12 -12.88
CA GLY A 104 1.64 -0.92 -13.85
C GLY A 104 0.88 -2.06 -14.54
N ALA A 105 -0.42 -2.24 -14.26
CA ALA A 105 -1.22 -3.33 -14.83
C ALA A 105 -1.45 -3.17 -16.35
N ASP A 106 -1.29 -4.26 -17.08
CA ASP A 106 -1.71 -4.39 -18.48
C ASP A 106 -3.24 -4.54 -18.63
N SER A 107 -3.73 -4.53 -19.87
CA SER A 107 -5.16 -4.59 -20.18
C SER A 107 -5.86 -5.86 -19.67
N LYS A 108 -5.13 -6.99 -19.56
CA LYS A 108 -5.67 -8.27 -19.08
C LYS A 108 -5.70 -8.31 -17.56
N GLN A 109 -4.64 -7.84 -16.92
CA GLN A 109 -4.53 -7.72 -15.47
C GLN A 109 -5.62 -6.81 -14.92
N ARG A 110 -5.95 -5.70 -15.60
CA ARG A 110 -7.03 -4.78 -15.18
C ARG A 110 -8.43 -5.40 -15.12
N GLN A 111 -8.69 -6.48 -15.86
CA GLN A 111 -10.02 -7.11 -15.94
C GLN A 111 -10.29 -8.11 -14.81
N SER A 112 -9.27 -8.52 -14.05
CA SER A 112 -9.33 -9.64 -13.10
C SER A 112 -9.35 -9.24 -11.62
N ILE A 113 -9.75 -8.01 -11.30
CA ILE A 113 -9.42 -7.42 -10.00
C ILE A 113 -10.70 -7.21 -9.16
N TYR A 114 -10.90 -8.14 -8.21
CA TYR A 114 -11.76 -8.13 -6.99
C TYR A 114 -13.29 -8.16 -7.05
N PRO A 115 -13.91 -8.56 -5.90
CA PRO A 115 -15.36 -8.47 -5.66
C PRO A 115 -15.92 -7.04 -5.74
N ALA A 116 -17.24 -6.97 -5.97
CA ALA A 116 -18.01 -5.78 -6.35
C ALA A 116 -18.00 -4.58 -5.37
N GLN A 117 -17.40 -4.70 -4.18
CA GLN A 117 -17.43 -3.66 -3.13
C GLN A 117 -16.11 -2.89 -2.99
N THR A 118 -15.03 -3.33 -3.64
CA THR A 118 -13.73 -2.66 -3.56
C THR A 118 -13.68 -1.47 -4.51
N ARG A 119 -13.35 -0.27 -4.00
CA ARG A 119 -13.06 0.88 -4.86
C ARG A 119 -11.67 0.73 -5.46
N ILE A 120 -11.61 0.37 -6.74
CA ILE A 120 -10.37 0.12 -7.46
C ILE A 120 -9.99 1.35 -8.29
N ILE A 121 -8.74 1.77 -8.18
CA ILE A 121 -8.16 2.88 -8.95
C ILE A 121 -6.97 2.34 -9.73
N THR A 122 -7.08 2.28 -11.06
CA THR A 122 -6.14 1.54 -11.92
C THR A 122 -4.99 2.36 -12.48
N THR A 123 -4.84 3.62 -12.05
CA THR A 123 -3.85 4.53 -12.60
C THR A 123 -3.18 5.35 -11.50
N VAL A 124 -1.92 5.70 -11.70
CA VAL A 124 -1.16 6.59 -10.81
C VAL A 124 -1.88 7.94 -10.67
N SER A 125 -2.34 8.54 -11.77
CA SER A 125 -3.04 9.83 -11.76
C SER A 125 -4.36 9.78 -10.98
N GLY A 126 -5.14 8.71 -11.15
CA GLY A 126 -6.32 8.47 -10.33
C GLY A 126 -5.96 8.30 -8.85
N GLY A 127 -4.86 7.60 -8.57
CA GLY A 127 -4.34 7.40 -7.23
C GLY A 127 -3.96 8.70 -6.55
N VAL A 128 -3.16 9.53 -7.22
CA VAL A 128 -2.77 10.88 -6.77
C VAL A 128 -4.01 11.74 -6.50
N SER A 129 -4.99 11.73 -7.39
CA SER A 129 -6.22 12.51 -7.22
C SER A 129 -6.98 12.07 -5.96
N PHE A 130 -7.05 10.77 -5.72
CA PHE A 130 -7.69 10.21 -4.53
C PHE A 130 -6.94 10.52 -3.24
N LEU A 131 -5.61 10.35 -3.23
CA LEU A 131 -4.79 10.72 -2.08
C LEU A 131 -4.95 12.20 -1.74
N LYS A 132 -4.92 13.11 -2.72
CA LYS A 132 -5.14 14.55 -2.50
C LYS A 132 -6.50 14.85 -1.84
N GLN A 133 -7.57 14.18 -2.28
CA GLN A 133 -8.89 14.32 -1.63
C GLN A 133 -8.86 13.90 -0.16
N HIS A 134 -8.08 12.88 0.18
CA HIS A 134 -7.98 12.38 1.55
C HIS A 134 -6.94 13.11 2.41
N GLN A 135 -5.94 13.79 1.82
CA GLN A 135 -5.00 14.69 2.53
C GLN A 135 -5.70 15.96 2.99
N LEU A 136 -6.59 16.52 2.15
CA LEU A 136 -7.34 17.74 2.45
C LEU A 136 -8.47 17.54 3.47
N ALA A 137 -8.77 16.29 3.82
CA ALA A 137 -9.83 15.90 4.75
C ALA A 137 -9.29 15.46 6.14
N ALA A 138 -8.04 15.82 6.46
CA ALA A 138 -7.39 15.58 7.74
C ALA A 138 -7.22 16.90 8.51
#